data_AF-A0A971KI50-F1
#
_entry.id   AF-A0A971KI50-F1
#
_cell.length_a   1.000
_cell.length_b   1.000
_cell.length_c   1.000
_cell.angle_alpha   90.00
_cell.angle_beta   90.00
_cell.angle_gamma   90.00
#
_symmetry.space_group_name_H-M   'P 1'
#
loop_
_entity.id
_entity.type
_entity.pdbx_description
1 polymer ?
#
loop_
_entity_poly.entity_id
_entity_poly.type
_entity_poly.pdbx_seq_one_letter_code
_entity_poly.pdbx_strand_id
1 'polypeptide(L)'
;MSGKDRNPPIFQGIETRDSSLLVIEFNEAIECSIHDVSIDQVDIDSLWSEDHRLFVRLASPLLPGKPANFTARVCDITGNSMRFSTRCWGKNERLPSVLINEFTTKGNANHPDRIELICLEEGNLAGLSVYDGIGYSFDSEFIFPSFEVSSGTYVVLHYSSEPTGSNAWEFYGGSIGLGSNNGVLSLYECPQGHLIDAVAYSNRTSDSDEQYGGFGTKKVFERMLILEESGFWKTPLHPEDAIDSTYTTATRSMCRSNGTDTDSKHDWHVVPTSKASFGSENCQEVYVP
;
A
#
# COMPACT_ATOMS: atom_id res chain seq x y z
N MET A 1 -23.01 36.47 23.26
CA MET A 1 -23.28 35.02 23.15
C MET A 1 -22.64 34.56 21.85
N SER A 2 -21.50 33.89 21.96
CA SER A 2 -20.82 33.26 20.81
C SER A 2 -21.73 32.20 20.21
N GLY A 3 -21.74 32.07 18.89
CA GLY A 3 -22.58 31.09 18.18
C GLY A 3 -22.31 29.67 18.68
N LYS A 4 -23.37 28.93 18.99
CA LYS A 4 -23.27 27.50 19.30
C LYS A 4 -22.68 26.79 18.09
N ASP A 5 -21.66 25.96 18.30
CA ASP A 5 -21.15 25.08 17.25
C ASP A 5 -22.28 24.18 16.73
N ARG A 6 -22.31 24.00 15.42
CA ARG A 6 -23.34 23.23 14.70
C ARG A 6 -22.73 22.13 13.84
N ASN A 7 -21.40 21.99 13.85
CA ASN A 7 -20.74 20.99 13.06
C ASN A 7 -20.64 19.71 13.90
N PRO A 8 -21.00 18.55 13.36
CA PRO A 8 -20.72 17.29 14.01
C PRO A 8 -19.21 16.97 13.95
N PRO A 9 -18.73 16.03 14.80
CA PRO A 9 -17.41 15.45 14.63
C PRO A 9 -17.20 14.93 13.21
N ILE A 10 -15.95 14.94 12.78
CA ILE A 10 -15.48 14.46 11.48
C ILE A 10 -14.58 13.26 11.75
N PHE A 11 -14.99 12.10 11.23
CA PHE A 11 -14.15 10.90 11.19
C PHE A 11 -12.89 11.17 10.37
N GLN A 12 -11.73 10.88 10.94
CA GLN A 12 -10.41 11.08 10.32
C GLN A 12 -9.73 9.76 9.95
N GLY A 13 -9.98 8.68 10.68
CA GLY A 13 -9.37 7.39 10.38
C GLY A 13 -9.71 6.29 11.37
N ILE A 14 -9.34 5.06 11.01
CA ILE A 14 -9.43 3.88 11.85
C ILE A 14 -8.16 3.05 11.70
N GLU A 15 -7.60 2.59 12.81
CA GLU A 15 -6.37 1.80 12.87
C GLU A 15 -6.59 0.60 13.81
N THR A 16 -6.02 -0.55 13.46
CA THR A 16 -5.95 -1.72 14.35
C THR A 16 -4.57 -1.78 15.00
N ARG A 17 -4.45 -1.30 16.24
CA ARG A 17 -3.15 -1.17 16.92
C ARG A 17 -2.54 -2.50 17.36
N ASP A 18 -3.39 -3.36 17.88
CA ASP A 18 -3.08 -4.74 18.24
C ASP A 18 -4.18 -5.67 17.72
N SER A 19 -3.99 -6.98 17.82
CA SER A 19 -4.98 -7.99 17.36
C SER A 19 -6.44 -7.73 17.76
N SER A 20 -6.71 -6.96 18.81
CA SER A 20 -8.05 -6.74 19.40
C SER A 20 -8.42 -5.26 19.64
N LEU A 21 -7.55 -4.30 19.32
CA LEU A 21 -7.79 -2.89 19.63
C LEU A 21 -7.91 -2.05 18.37
N LEU A 22 -9.12 -1.54 18.14
CA LEU A 22 -9.36 -0.51 17.14
C LEU A 22 -9.25 0.87 17.78
N VAL A 23 -8.58 1.78 17.08
CA VAL A 23 -8.50 3.19 17.44
C VAL A 23 -9.08 4.00 16.28
N ILE A 24 -10.11 4.78 16.59
CA ILE A 24 -10.81 5.63 15.63
C ILE A 24 -10.51 7.08 15.99
N GLU A 25 -10.08 7.86 15.01
CA GLU A 25 -9.69 9.24 15.17
C GLU A 25 -10.73 10.21 14.62
N PHE A 26 -10.93 11.32 15.33
CA PHE A 26 -11.84 12.41 14.99
C PHE A 26 -11.11 13.75 15.07
N ASN A 27 -11.67 14.78 14.46
CA ASN A 27 -11.13 16.15 14.53
C ASN A 27 -11.33 16.83 15.91
N GLU A 28 -12.17 16.27 16.78
CA GLU A 28 -12.56 16.85 18.06
C GLU A 28 -12.97 15.78 19.07
N ALA A 29 -13.22 16.20 20.31
CA ALA A 29 -13.59 15.28 21.38
C ALA A 29 -14.99 14.68 21.19
N ILE A 30 -15.10 13.39 21.49
CA ILE A 30 -16.33 12.61 21.27
C ILE A 30 -16.77 11.83 22.50
N GLU A 31 -18.08 11.58 22.56
CA GLU A 31 -18.72 10.59 23.40
C GLU A 31 -19.39 9.52 22.51
N CYS A 32 -19.31 8.27 22.96
CA CYS A 32 -19.91 7.14 22.26
C CYS A 32 -20.37 6.07 23.27
N SER A 33 -21.52 5.46 23.02
CA SER A 33 -22.04 4.33 23.79
C SER A 33 -21.70 3.03 23.08
N ILE A 34 -21.43 1.96 23.83
CA ILE A 34 -21.24 0.61 23.26
C ILE A 34 -22.44 0.14 22.44
N HIS A 35 -23.65 0.61 22.75
CA HIS A 35 -24.88 0.29 22.00
C HIS A 35 -24.99 1.05 20.66
N ASP A 36 -24.18 2.08 20.47
CA ASP A 36 -24.10 2.87 19.24
C ASP A 36 -23.02 2.36 18.28
N VAL A 37 -22.32 1.27 18.65
CA VAL A 37 -21.23 0.67 17.87
C VAL A 37 -21.57 -0.77 17.49
N SER A 38 -21.23 -1.15 16.25
CA SER A 38 -21.31 -2.52 15.78
C SER A 38 -20.15 -2.83 14.84
N ILE A 39 -19.62 -4.04 14.94
CA ILE A 39 -18.61 -4.57 14.03
C ILE A 39 -19.04 -5.95 13.53
N ASP A 40 -18.78 -6.23 12.26
CA ASP A 40 -19.09 -7.53 11.69
C ASP A 40 -18.31 -8.66 12.40
N GLN A 41 -19.01 -9.77 12.67
CA GLN A 41 -18.44 -11.07 13.09
C GLN A 41 -17.76 -11.10 14.47
N VAL A 42 -17.76 -10.01 15.23
CA VAL A 42 -17.06 -9.91 16.50
C VAL A 42 -17.85 -9.06 17.50
N ASP A 43 -17.86 -9.49 18.77
CA ASP A 43 -18.46 -8.72 19.87
C ASP A 43 -17.49 -7.65 20.41
N ILE A 44 -18.03 -6.58 20.98
CA ILE A 44 -17.23 -5.53 21.65
C ILE A 44 -17.11 -5.91 23.13
N ASP A 45 -15.87 -6.03 23.61
CA ASP A 45 -15.57 -6.27 25.02
C ASP A 45 -15.69 -4.97 25.84
N SER A 46 -15.03 -3.91 25.35
CA SER A 46 -15.02 -2.61 26.03
C SER A 46 -14.80 -1.46 25.06
N LEU A 47 -15.24 -0.26 25.46
CA LEU A 47 -15.15 0.96 24.68
C LEU A 47 -14.91 2.15 25.61
N TRP A 48 -14.02 3.06 25.21
CA TRP A 48 -13.79 4.33 25.89
C TRP A 48 -13.33 5.39 24.90
N SER A 49 -13.52 6.67 25.25
CA SER A 49 -12.96 7.79 24.51
C SER A 49 -11.91 8.53 25.32
N GLU A 50 -10.89 9.05 24.64
CA GLU A 50 -9.86 9.92 25.20
C GLU A 50 -9.50 10.96 24.15
N ASP A 51 -9.52 12.23 24.55
CA ASP A 51 -9.40 13.36 23.63
C ASP A 51 -10.32 13.21 22.41
N HIS A 52 -9.74 13.11 21.23
CA HIS A 52 -10.39 13.03 19.93
C HIS A 52 -10.40 11.59 19.37
N ARG A 53 -10.28 10.59 20.24
CA ARG A 53 -10.17 9.18 19.86
C ARG A 53 -11.20 8.31 20.56
N LEU A 54 -11.73 7.35 19.81
CA LEU A 54 -12.55 6.25 20.30
C LEU A 54 -11.72 4.97 20.26
N PHE A 55 -11.63 4.29 21.39
CA PHE A 55 -10.96 3.00 21.52
C PHE A 55 -12.01 1.91 21.66
N VAL A 56 -11.89 0.86 20.84
CA VAL A 56 -12.82 -0.28 20.84
C VAL A 56 -12.02 -1.55 21.00
N ARG A 57 -12.16 -2.20 22.16
CA ARG A 57 -11.61 -3.53 22.43
C ARG A 57 -12.58 -4.58 21.94
N LEU A 58 -12.10 -5.45 21.08
CA LEU A 58 -12.84 -6.57 20.52
C LEU A 58 -12.73 -7.80 21.44
N ALA A 59 -13.82 -8.55 21.57
CA ALA A 59 -13.84 -9.80 22.32
C ALA A 59 -13.02 -10.92 21.65
N SER A 60 -12.82 -10.83 20.33
CA SER A 60 -11.90 -11.68 19.58
C SER A 60 -11.22 -10.89 18.46
N PRO A 61 -10.01 -11.26 18.04
CA PRO A 61 -9.34 -10.59 16.92
C PRO A 61 -10.12 -10.68 15.60
N LEU A 62 -9.98 -9.64 14.77
CA LEU A 62 -10.38 -9.72 13.37
C LEU A 62 -9.41 -10.63 12.61
N LEU A 63 -9.92 -11.36 11.63
CA LEU A 63 -9.09 -12.19 10.76
C LEU A 63 -8.28 -11.29 9.80
N PRO A 64 -6.94 -11.42 9.75
CA PRO A 64 -6.13 -10.66 8.80
C PRO A 64 -6.53 -10.96 7.34
N GLY A 65 -6.45 -9.93 6.48
CA GLY A 65 -6.86 -10.03 5.08
C GLY A 65 -8.35 -10.17 4.82
N LYS A 66 -9.20 -10.08 5.85
CA LYS A 66 -10.65 -10.01 5.71
C LYS A 66 -11.16 -8.68 6.26
N PRO A 67 -11.91 -7.89 5.47
CA PRO A 67 -12.48 -6.65 5.97
C PRO A 67 -13.65 -6.94 6.90
N ALA A 68 -13.77 -6.17 7.98
CA ALA A 68 -14.97 -6.08 8.80
C ALA A 68 -15.56 -4.68 8.68
N ASN A 69 -16.88 -4.57 8.54
CA ASN A 69 -17.53 -3.26 8.58
C ASN A 69 -17.70 -2.83 10.03
N PHE A 70 -17.18 -1.65 10.34
CA PHE A 70 -17.36 -0.94 11.60
C PHE A 70 -18.39 0.16 11.39
N THR A 71 -19.41 0.23 12.23
CA THR A 71 -20.42 1.28 12.22
C THR A 71 -20.53 1.87 13.60
N ALA A 72 -20.51 3.20 13.70
CA ALA A 72 -20.68 3.89 14.96
C ALA A 72 -21.53 5.16 14.82
N ARG A 73 -22.19 5.53 15.92
CA ARG A 73 -22.74 6.87 16.14
C ARG A 73 -21.96 7.54 17.27
N VAL A 74 -21.44 8.73 17.01
CA VAL A 74 -20.68 9.53 17.97
C VAL A 74 -21.32 10.90 18.15
N CYS A 75 -21.11 11.51 19.31
CA CYS A 75 -21.59 12.84 19.66
C CYS A 75 -20.42 13.71 20.14
N ASP A 76 -20.37 14.99 19.78
CA ASP A 76 -19.47 15.95 20.41
C ASP A 76 -19.99 16.37 21.80
N ILE A 77 -19.20 17.18 22.50
CA ILE A 77 -19.57 17.76 23.81
C ILE A 77 -20.71 18.80 23.73
N THR A 78 -21.10 19.25 22.54
CA THR A 78 -22.13 20.28 22.32
C THR A 78 -23.48 19.72 21.88
N GLY A 79 -23.56 18.40 21.66
CA GLY A 79 -24.73 17.62 21.27
C GLY A 79 -24.87 17.35 19.77
N ASN A 80 -23.89 17.74 18.93
CA ASN A 80 -23.90 17.41 17.51
C ASN A 80 -23.44 15.95 17.34
N SER A 81 -24.16 15.19 16.52
CA SER A 81 -23.87 13.76 16.32
C SER A 81 -23.70 13.40 14.86
N MET A 82 -22.82 12.44 14.58
CA MET A 82 -22.71 11.79 13.27
C MET A 82 -22.89 10.27 13.40
N ARG A 83 -23.29 9.64 12.30
CA ARG A 83 -23.20 8.20 12.11
C ARG A 83 -22.33 7.94 10.89
N PHE A 84 -21.40 7.01 11.00
CA PHE A 84 -20.52 6.63 9.91
C PHE A 84 -20.37 5.12 9.84
N SER A 85 -19.89 4.64 8.69
CA SER A 85 -19.52 3.26 8.47
C SER A 85 -18.20 3.24 7.71
N THR A 86 -17.26 2.41 8.15
CA THR A 86 -15.95 2.24 7.53
C THR A 86 -15.50 0.78 7.60
N ARG A 87 -14.51 0.40 6.80
CA ARG A 87 -13.87 -0.91 6.90
C ARG A 87 -12.73 -0.84 7.90
N CYS A 88 -12.51 -1.95 8.59
CA CYS A 88 -11.31 -2.19 9.39
C CYS A 88 -10.78 -3.59 9.09
N TRP A 89 -9.50 -3.79 9.40
CA TRP A 89 -8.76 -4.99 9.05
C TRP A 89 -8.10 -5.58 10.28
N GLY A 90 -8.06 -6.90 10.38
CA GLY A 90 -7.28 -7.56 11.42
C GLY A 90 -5.79 -7.36 11.23
N LYS A 91 -5.08 -7.08 12.32
CA LYS A 91 -3.63 -6.98 12.32
C LYS A 91 -3.01 -8.36 12.12
N ASN A 92 -2.13 -8.49 11.15
CA ASN A 92 -1.36 -9.70 10.91
C ASN A 92 -0.09 -9.71 11.77
N GLU A 93 -0.15 -10.34 12.93
CA GLU A 93 1.01 -10.48 13.85
C GLU A 93 2.11 -11.42 13.32
N ARG A 94 1.91 -12.05 12.15
CA ARG A 94 2.87 -12.92 11.47
C ARG A 94 3.27 -12.40 10.09
N LEU A 95 3.06 -11.12 9.83
CA LEU A 95 3.49 -10.52 8.57
C LEU A 95 5.03 -10.53 8.51
N PRO A 96 5.64 -11.17 7.50
CA PRO A 96 7.08 -11.18 7.36
C PRO A 96 7.60 -9.82 6.90
N SER A 97 8.90 -9.56 7.10
CA SER A 97 9.57 -8.48 6.38
C SER A 97 9.57 -8.79 4.87
N VAL A 98 9.05 -7.87 4.07
CA VAL A 98 8.86 -8.02 2.63
C VAL A 98 9.23 -6.72 1.92
N LEU A 99 9.90 -6.84 0.77
CA LEU A 99 10.24 -5.71 -0.10
C LEU A 99 9.76 -5.97 -1.54
N ILE A 100 9.47 -4.90 -2.27
CA ILE A 100 9.36 -4.92 -3.73
C ILE A 100 10.75 -5.25 -4.28
N ASN A 101 10.85 -6.26 -5.15
CA ASN A 101 12.13 -6.85 -5.56
C ASN A 101 12.44 -6.68 -7.06
N GLU A 102 11.44 -6.88 -7.92
CA GLU A 102 11.58 -6.76 -9.38
C GLU A 102 10.23 -6.38 -9.99
N PHE A 103 10.21 -5.52 -11.01
CA PHE A 103 8.96 -5.18 -11.69
C PHE A 103 9.13 -4.77 -13.17
N THR A 104 8.04 -4.92 -13.93
CA THR A 104 7.91 -4.46 -15.33
C THR A 104 6.61 -3.69 -15.51
N THR A 105 6.66 -2.57 -16.23
CA THR A 105 5.52 -1.65 -16.45
C THR A 105 5.12 -1.47 -17.93
N LYS A 106 5.84 -2.13 -18.84
CA LYS A 106 5.64 -2.05 -20.29
C LYS A 106 5.42 -3.42 -20.91
N GLY A 107 4.64 -4.24 -20.21
CA GLY A 107 4.31 -5.59 -20.57
C GLY A 107 3.51 -5.69 -21.87
N ASN A 108 3.43 -6.91 -22.38
CA ASN A 108 2.61 -7.29 -23.52
C ASN A 108 1.99 -8.66 -23.28
N ALA A 109 1.24 -9.19 -24.26
CA ALA A 109 0.53 -10.46 -24.14
C ALA A 109 1.43 -11.67 -23.77
N ASN A 110 2.71 -11.65 -24.16
CA ASN A 110 3.65 -12.74 -23.87
C ASN A 110 4.46 -12.50 -22.58
N HIS A 111 4.59 -11.23 -22.17
CA HIS A 111 5.35 -10.81 -21.01
C HIS A 111 4.56 -9.72 -20.29
N PRO A 112 3.55 -10.08 -19.48
CA PRO A 112 2.70 -9.10 -18.82
C PRO A 112 3.48 -8.25 -17.81
N ASP A 113 2.86 -7.15 -17.40
CA ASP A 113 3.33 -6.38 -16.26
C ASP A 113 3.33 -7.26 -15.01
N ARG A 114 4.36 -7.08 -14.19
CA ARG A 114 4.59 -7.89 -13.00
C ARG A 114 5.20 -7.05 -11.90
N ILE A 115 4.84 -7.40 -10.66
CA ILE A 115 5.50 -6.93 -9.44
C ILE A 115 5.91 -8.17 -8.67
N GLU A 116 7.18 -8.29 -8.36
CA GLU A 116 7.71 -9.31 -7.48
C GLU A 116 8.01 -8.74 -6.11
N LEU A 117 7.68 -9.52 -5.08
CA LEU A 117 8.06 -9.30 -3.71
C LEU A 117 9.09 -10.36 -3.27
N ILE A 118 10.04 -9.98 -2.44
CA ILE A 118 10.92 -10.91 -1.73
C ILE A 118 10.58 -10.94 -0.23
N CYS A 119 10.33 -12.13 0.30
CA CYS A 119 10.10 -12.34 1.73
C CYS A 119 11.45 -12.57 2.42
N LEU A 120 11.86 -11.66 3.29
CA LEU A 120 13.14 -11.74 4.01
C LEU A 120 13.07 -12.67 5.22
N GLU A 121 11.86 -12.89 5.75
CA GLU A 121 11.59 -13.73 6.91
C GLU A 121 10.43 -14.70 6.62
N GLU A 122 10.28 -15.72 7.48
CA GLU A 122 9.11 -16.60 7.43
C GLU A 122 7.88 -15.91 8.02
N GLY A 123 6.69 -16.23 7.51
CA GLY A 123 5.47 -15.57 7.95
C GLY A 123 4.24 -15.93 7.13
N ASN A 124 3.18 -15.16 7.32
CA ASN A 124 1.94 -15.27 6.55
C ASN A 124 1.62 -13.93 5.89
N LEU A 125 1.26 -13.93 4.61
CA LEU A 125 0.98 -12.70 3.87
C LEU A 125 -0.45 -12.16 4.04
N ALA A 126 -1.30 -12.77 4.88
CA ALA A 126 -2.70 -12.36 5.02
C ALA A 126 -2.85 -10.85 5.24
N GLY A 127 -3.55 -10.19 4.31
CA GLY A 127 -3.83 -8.76 4.37
C GLY A 127 -2.74 -7.87 3.79
N LEU A 128 -1.51 -8.34 3.58
CA LEU A 128 -0.48 -7.58 2.87
C LEU A 128 -1.07 -7.03 1.57
N SER A 129 -0.87 -5.75 1.31
CA SER A 129 -1.55 -5.06 0.21
C SER A 129 -0.55 -4.41 -0.72
N VAL A 130 -0.67 -4.69 -2.02
CA VAL A 130 0.15 -4.09 -3.08
C VAL A 130 -0.70 -3.16 -3.91
N TYR A 131 -0.19 -1.95 -4.17
CA TYR A 131 -0.86 -0.94 -4.97
C TYR A 131 -0.04 -0.54 -6.18
N ASP A 132 -0.69 -0.42 -7.35
CA ASP A 132 -0.24 0.44 -8.44
C ASP A 132 -0.67 1.88 -8.12
N GLY A 133 0.11 2.50 -7.24
CA GLY A 133 -0.15 3.80 -6.63
C GLY A 133 0.30 3.81 -5.18
N ILE A 134 -0.29 4.70 -4.39
CA ILE A 134 0.03 4.86 -2.97
C ILE A 134 -1.15 5.42 -2.17
N GLY A 135 -1.30 4.94 -0.93
CA GLY A 135 -2.36 5.33 -0.02
C GLY A 135 -3.75 5.17 -0.64
N TYR A 136 -4.49 6.27 -0.73
CA TYR A 136 -5.83 6.32 -1.33
C TYR A 136 -5.83 6.62 -2.83
N SER A 137 -4.66 6.80 -3.46
CA SER A 137 -4.52 7.10 -4.89
C SER A 137 -3.82 5.95 -5.62
N PHE A 138 -4.60 5.01 -6.14
CA PHE A 138 -4.11 3.84 -6.88
C PHE A 138 -5.02 3.47 -8.05
N ASP A 139 -4.45 2.82 -9.05
CA ASP A 139 -5.17 2.31 -10.22
C ASP A 139 -5.56 0.82 -10.06
N SER A 140 -4.80 0.07 -9.26
CA SER A 140 -5.12 -1.30 -8.86
C SER A 140 -4.62 -1.60 -7.45
N GLU A 141 -5.27 -2.57 -6.80
CA GLU A 141 -4.98 -3.06 -5.46
C GLU A 141 -5.03 -4.59 -5.50
N PHE A 142 -4.06 -5.23 -4.86
CA PHE A 142 -4.09 -6.65 -4.57
C PHE A 142 -3.91 -6.88 -3.06
N ILE A 143 -4.82 -7.63 -2.45
CA ILE A 143 -4.78 -7.97 -1.03
C ILE A 143 -4.50 -9.46 -0.93
N PHE A 144 -3.39 -9.81 -0.29
CA PHE A 144 -2.98 -11.19 -0.16
C PHE A 144 -3.98 -11.98 0.71
N PRO A 145 -4.39 -13.18 0.25
CA PRO A 145 -5.06 -14.13 1.12
C PRO A 145 -4.09 -14.64 2.19
N SER A 146 -4.59 -15.45 3.12
CA SER A 146 -3.69 -16.16 4.03
C SER A 146 -2.83 -17.15 3.26
N PHE A 147 -1.52 -16.93 3.34
CA PHE A 147 -0.55 -17.64 2.53
C PHE A 147 0.80 -17.65 3.25
N GLU A 148 1.29 -18.85 3.57
CA GLU A 148 2.54 -19.04 4.32
C GLU A 148 3.75 -18.94 3.39
N VAL A 149 4.77 -18.21 3.83
CA VAL A 149 6.04 -18.02 3.12
C VAL A 149 7.22 -18.38 4.02
N SER A 150 8.32 -18.79 3.41
CA SER A 150 9.62 -18.93 4.08
C SER A 150 10.53 -17.76 3.71
N SER A 151 11.58 -17.52 4.50
CA SER A 151 12.65 -16.59 4.12
C SER A 151 13.25 -16.97 2.76
N GLY A 152 13.50 -15.97 1.90
CA GLY A 152 13.99 -16.14 0.53
C GLY A 152 12.91 -16.52 -0.49
N THR A 153 11.64 -16.45 -0.12
CA THR A 153 10.53 -16.69 -1.06
C THR A 153 10.31 -15.48 -1.96
N TYR A 154 10.18 -15.74 -3.27
CA TYR A 154 9.77 -14.76 -4.27
C TYR A 154 8.30 -14.94 -4.62
N VAL A 155 7.52 -13.87 -4.54
CA VAL A 155 6.08 -13.87 -4.83
C VAL A 155 5.81 -12.91 -5.98
N VAL A 156 5.13 -13.37 -7.03
CA VAL A 156 4.95 -12.60 -8.27
C VAL A 156 3.48 -12.30 -8.51
N LEU A 157 3.14 -11.02 -8.62
CA LEU A 157 1.85 -10.53 -9.07
C LEU A 157 1.90 -10.27 -10.58
N HIS A 158 0.95 -10.84 -11.32
CA HIS A 158 0.77 -10.61 -12.76
C HIS A 158 -0.40 -9.65 -13.00
N TYR A 159 -0.21 -8.70 -13.91
CA TYR A 159 -1.21 -7.71 -14.29
C TYR A 159 -1.60 -7.84 -15.77
N SER A 160 -2.81 -7.44 -16.13
CA SER A 160 -3.44 -7.59 -17.45
C SER A 160 -3.66 -9.02 -17.96
N SER A 161 -2.87 -9.99 -17.52
CA SER A 161 -3.01 -11.41 -17.86
C SER A 161 -2.84 -12.25 -16.61
N GLU A 162 -3.80 -13.14 -16.35
CA GLU A 162 -3.69 -14.14 -15.29
C GLU A 162 -2.50 -15.08 -15.54
N PRO A 163 -1.80 -15.51 -14.48
CA PRO A 163 -0.80 -16.56 -14.60
C PRO A 163 -1.49 -17.85 -15.03
N THR A 164 -0.93 -18.53 -16.02
CA THR A 164 -1.51 -19.78 -16.57
C THR A 164 -0.95 -21.03 -15.89
N GLY A 165 0.11 -20.88 -15.09
CA GLY A 165 0.73 -21.95 -14.33
C GLY A 165 0.05 -22.22 -12.99
N SER A 166 0.40 -23.34 -12.37
CA SER A 166 -0.03 -23.70 -11.01
C SER A 166 1.05 -23.36 -9.96
N ASN A 167 1.91 -22.37 -10.25
CA ASN A 167 2.93 -21.95 -9.32
C ASN A 167 2.25 -21.28 -8.12
N ALA A 168 2.43 -21.84 -6.92
CA ALA A 168 1.77 -21.36 -5.72
C ALA A 168 2.17 -19.91 -5.35
N TRP A 169 3.30 -19.43 -5.86
CA TRP A 169 3.85 -18.10 -5.61
C TRP A 169 3.45 -17.06 -6.65
N GLU A 170 2.62 -17.41 -7.63
CA GLU A 170 2.12 -16.49 -8.66
C GLU A 170 0.65 -16.14 -8.40
N PHE A 171 0.33 -14.85 -8.43
CA PHE A 171 -1.01 -14.33 -8.20
C PHE A 171 -1.41 -13.37 -9.31
N TYR A 172 -2.72 -13.14 -9.45
CA TYR A 172 -3.25 -12.16 -10.37
C TYR A 172 -3.52 -10.83 -9.65
N GLY A 173 -2.69 -9.84 -9.92
CA GLY A 173 -2.74 -8.50 -9.34
C GLY A 173 -3.85 -7.61 -9.92
N GLY A 174 -4.38 -7.93 -11.11
CA GLY A 174 -5.52 -7.24 -11.69
C GLY A 174 -5.52 -7.17 -13.21
N SER A 175 -6.65 -6.74 -13.78
CA SER A 175 -6.84 -6.66 -15.24
C SER A 175 -6.27 -5.40 -15.89
N ILE A 176 -5.82 -4.44 -15.08
CA ILE A 176 -5.24 -3.18 -15.54
C ILE A 176 -3.72 -3.31 -15.43
N GLY A 177 -3.01 -2.95 -16.51
CA GLY A 177 -1.54 -2.87 -16.51
C GLY A 177 -1.03 -1.71 -15.66
N LEU A 178 0.25 -1.72 -15.35
CA LEU A 178 0.87 -0.71 -14.50
C LEU A 178 1.10 0.59 -15.29
N GLY A 179 1.32 1.71 -14.57
CA GLY A 179 1.75 2.96 -15.19
C GLY A 179 3.02 2.79 -16.03
N SER A 180 2.95 2.96 -17.36
CA SER A 180 4.08 2.57 -18.21
C SER A 180 5.33 3.45 -18.10
N ASN A 181 5.14 4.77 -17.97
CA ASN A 181 6.24 5.74 -18.06
C ASN A 181 6.69 6.25 -16.69
N ASN A 182 5.75 6.45 -15.78
CA ASN A 182 6.03 6.91 -14.43
C ASN A 182 4.91 6.52 -13.48
N GLY A 183 5.24 6.40 -12.20
CA GLY A 183 4.30 6.00 -11.18
C GLY A 183 4.97 5.66 -9.86
N VAL A 184 4.14 5.18 -8.94
CA VAL A 184 4.55 4.69 -7.63
C VAL A 184 3.96 3.29 -7.47
N LEU A 185 4.74 2.34 -6.98
CA LEU A 185 4.21 1.07 -6.45
C LEU A 185 4.42 1.09 -4.94
N SER A 186 3.49 0.54 -4.17
CA SER A 186 3.62 0.54 -2.71
C SER A 186 3.06 -0.72 -2.07
N LEU A 187 3.60 -1.02 -0.89
CA LEU A 187 3.31 -2.19 -0.08
C LEU A 187 2.86 -1.76 1.31
N TYR A 188 1.73 -2.26 1.78
CA TYR A 188 1.15 -1.92 3.08
C TYR A 188 0.86 -3.16 3.92
N GLU A 189 0.96 -3.05 5.25
CA GLU A 189 0.65 -4.13 6.20
C GLU A 189 -0.76 -4.71 6.00
N CYS A 190 -1.70 -3.81 5.72
CA CYS A 190 -3.06 -4.09 5.30
C CYS A 190 -3.64 -2.88 4.57
N PRO A 191 -4.82 -2.97 3.95
CA PRO A 191 -5.42 -1.81 3.34
C PRO A 191 -5.64 -0.71 4.37
N GLN A 192 -5.18 0.51 4.06
CA GLN A 192 -5.19 1.66 4.98
C GLN A 192 -4.29 1.51 6.23
N GLY A 193 -3.45 0.48 6.28
CA GLY A 193 -2.45 0.29 7.33
C GLY A 193 -1.19 1.14 7.10
N HIS A 194 -0.09 0.74 7.73
CA HIS A 194 1.20 1.40 7.52
C HIS A 194 1.87 0.96 6.23
N LEU A 195 2.55 1.91 5.60
CA LEU A 195 3.43 1.67 4.45
C LEU A 195 4.65 0.86 4.92
N ILE A 196 5.04 -0.15 4.13
CA ILE A 196 6.17 -1.07 4.37
C ILE A 196 7.31 -0.78 3.41
N ASP A 197 6.99 -0.61 2.13
CA ASP A 197 7.94 -0.35 1.06
C ASP A 197 7.22 0.40 -0.06
N ALA A 198 7.94 1.21 -0.81
CA ALA A 198 7.42 1.89 -1.98
C ALA A 198 8.52 2.02 -3.02
N VAL A 199 8.17 2.25 -4.29
CA VAL A 199 9.15 2.63 -5.31
C VAL A 199 8.57 3.69 -6.21
N ALA A 200 9.37 4.70 -6.53
CA ALA A 200 9.06 5.66 -7.58
C ALA A 200 9.84 5.33 -8.85
N TYR A 201 9.18 5.40 -10.01
CA TYR A 201 9.84 5.25 -11.31
C TYR A 201 9.36 6.33 -12.29
N SER A 202 10.22 6.74 -13.22
CA SER A 202 9.94 7.78 -14.20
C SER A 202 10.92 7.73 -15.37
N ASN A 203 10.44 8.02 -16.59
CA ASN A 203 11.29 8.37 -17.75
C ASN A 203 11.25 9.87 -18.06
N ARG A 204 10.71 10.66 -17.14
CA ARG A 204 10.58 12.12 -17.24
C ARG A 204 11.70 12.79 -16.46
N THR A 205 11.83 14.08 -16.69
CA THR A 205 12.72 15.01 -15.98
C THR A 205 11.91 16.22 -15.51
N SER A 206 12.45 17.00 -14.59
CA SER A 206 11.90 18.30 -14.20
C SER A 206 11.65 19.24 -15.41
N ASP A 207 12.40 19.09 -16.50
CA ASP A 207 12.25 19.87 -17.75
C ASP A 207 11.19 19.31 -18.70
N SER A 208 10.57 18.16 -18.39
CA SER A 208 9.62 17.49 -19.29
C SER A 208 8.32 18.26 -19.47
N ASP A 209 7.92 19.07 -18.47
CA ASP A 209 6.84 20.05 -18.55
C ASP A 209 6.89 21.03 -17.36
N GLU A 210 6.23 22.18 -17.48
CA GLU A 210 6.18 23.22 -16.43
C GLU A 210 5.10 22.98 -15.36
N GLN A 211 4.30 21.91 -15.50
CA GLN A 211 3.21 21.59 -14.58
C GLN A 211 3.58 20.38 -13.71
N TYR A 212 2.86 20.15 -12.62
CA TYR A 212 2.90 18.89 -11.86
C TYR A 212 4.33 18.38 -11.51
N GLY A 213 5.27 19.29 -11.26
CA GLY A 213 6.67 18.95 -10.96
C GLY A 213 7.42 18.17 -12.06
N GLY A 214 6.98 18.24 -13.33
CA GLY A 214 7.58 17.49 -14.44
C GLY A 214 7.08 16.04 -14.54
N PHE A 215 6.15 15.59 -13.68
CA PHE A 215 5.57 14.23 -13.72
C PHE A 215 4.42 14.07 -14.74
N GLY A 216 4.09 15.12 -15.48
CA GLY A 216 3.15 15.09 -16.61
C GLY A 216 1.67 15.06 -16.26
N THR A 217 1.25 14.46 -15.13
CA THR A 217 -0.15 14.45 -14.71
C THR A 217 -0.31 14.80 -13.24
N LYS A 218 -1.42 15.47 -12.92
CA LYS A 218 -1.82 15.76 -11.54
C LYS A 218 -1.86 14.49 -10.67
N LYS A 219 -2.42 13.39 -11.19
CA LYS A 219 -2.54 12.11 -10.48
C LYS A 219 -1.19 11.57 -10.03
N VAL A 220 -0.20 11.50 -10.94
CA VAL A 220 1.13 10.99 -10.59
C VAL A 220 1.84 11.95 -9.64
N PHE A 221 1.73 13.26 -9.86
CA PHE A 221 2.31 14.24 -8.96
C PHE A 221 1.75 14.15 -7.54
N GLU A 222 0.44 14.01 -7.36
CA GLU A 222 -0.17 13.79 -6.05
C GLU A 222 0.34 12.49 -5.38
N ARG A 223 0.57 11.42 -6.14
CA ARG A 223 1.19 10.19 -5.60
C ARG A 223 2.63 10.43 -5.14
N MET A 224 3.41 11.22 -5.87
CA MET A 224 4.77 11.58 -5.46
C MET A 224 4.76 12.41 -4.17
N LEU A 225 3.82 13.36 -4.02
CA LEU A 225 3.65 14.12 -2.78
C LEU A 225 3.30 13.22 -1.59
N ILE A 226 2.39 12.24 -1.77
CA ILE A 226 2.06 11.26 -0.71
C ILE A 226 3.30 10.44 -0.32
N LEU A 227 4.12 10.05 -1.31
CA LEU A 227 5.36 9.32 -1.07
C LEU A 227 6.38 10.18 -0.31
N GLU A 228 6.54 11.45 -0.68
CA GLU A 228 7.38 12.40 0.06
C GLU A 228 6.92 12.55 1.52
N GLU A 229 5.62 12.76 1.73
CA GLU A 229 5.02 12.91 3.06
C GLU A 229 5.18 11.66 3.93
N SER A 230 5.25 10.47 3.32
CA SER A 230 5.47 9.21 4.03
C SER A 230 6.88 9.05 4.60
N GLY A 231 7.87 9.79 4.07
CA GLY A 231 9.27 9.69 4.47
C GLY A 231 10.03 8.46 3.93
N PHE A 232 9.37 7.60 3.13
CA PHE A 232 9.97 6.41 2.53
C PHE A 232 10.85 6.71 1.32
N TRP A 233 10.87 7.93 0.79
CA TRP A 233 11.77 8.32 -0.29
C TRP A 233 12.44 9.64 0.06
N LYS A 234 13.64 9.85 -0.46
CA LYS A 234 14.36 11.11 -0.25
C LYS A 234 13.58 12.30 -0.85
N THR A 235 13.47 13.38 -0.08
CA THR A 235 12.73 14.60 -0.44
C THR A 235 13.66 15.80 -0.68
N PRO A 236 13.28 16.76 -1.54
CA PRO A 236 12.16 16.70 -2.49
C PRO A 236 12.43 15.66 -3.60
N LEU A 237 11.36 15.04 -4.09
CA LEU A 237 11.34 13.98 -5.08
C LEU A 237 11.06 14.58 -6.47
N HIS A 238 12.12 14.70 -7.28
CA HIS A 238 12.00 15.08 -8.68
C HIS A 238 11.89 13.84 -9.58
N PRO A 239 11.41 13.97 -10.84
CA PRO A 239 11.35 12.83 -11.76
C PRO A 239 12.69 12.12 -11.93
N GLU A 240 13.80 12.86 -11.96
CA GLU A 240 15.15 12.34 -12.03
C GLU A 240 15.62 11.58 -10.77
N ASP A 241 14.95 11.71 -9.62
CA ASP A 241 15.27 10.98 -8.38
C ASP A 241 14.56 9.61 -8.31
N ALA A 242 13.61 9.37 -9.21
CA ALA A 242 12.96 8.08 -9.39
C ALA A 242 13.83 7.11 -10.21
N ILE A 243 13.46 5.82 -10.21
CA ILE A 243 14.09 4.79 -11.04
C ILE A 243 13.85 5.13 -12.51
N ASP A 244 14.92 5.21 -13.31
CA ASP A 244 14.80 5.55 -14.75
C ASP A 244 14.12 4.42 -15.52
N SER A 245 12.88 4.69 -15.95
CA SER A 245 12.07 3.74 -16.70
C SER A 245 12.28 3.84 -18.21
N THR A 246 13.19 4.69 -18.71
CA THR A 246 13.39 4.95 -20.16
C THR A 246 13.65 3.67 -20.94
N TYR A 247 14.54 2.82 -20.42
CA TYR A 247 15.03 1.63 -21.11
C TYR A 247 14.28 0.34 -20.77
N THR A 248 13.24 0.44 -19.94
CA THR A 248 12.39 -0.71 -19.60
C THR A 248 11.55 -1.12 -20.79
N THR A 249 11.29 -2.42 -20.90
CA THR A 249 10.43 -3.03 -21.91
C THR A 249 9.74 -4.24 -21.27
N ALA A 250 8.89 -4.93 -22.03
CA ALA A 250 8.29 -6.18 -21.57
C ALA A 250 9.32 -7.26 -21.14
N THR A 251 10.58 -7.16 -21.59
CA THR A 251 11.65 -8.11 -21.30
C THR A 251 12.86 -7.49 -20.61
N ARG A 252 12.75 -6.23 -20.16
CA ARG A 252 13.73 -5.51 -19.35
C ARG A 252 13.03 -4.95 -18.12
N SER A 253 13.20 -5.62 -16.99
CA SER A 253 12.66 -5.25 -15.69
C SER A 253 13.57 -4.27 -14.96
N MET A 254 13.00 -3.60 -13.96
CA MET A 254 13.73 -2.90 -12.92
C MET A 254 13.92 -3.86 -11.76
N CYS A 255 15.17 -4.16 -11.41
CA CYS A 255 15.53 -5.08 -10.34
C CYS A 255 16.19 -4.32 -9.19
N ARG A 256 15.85 -4.71 -7.96
CA ARG A 256 16.57 -4.30 -6.77
C ARG A 256 17.97 -4.91 -6.79
N SER A 257 18.99 -4.09 -6.54
CA SER A 257 20.39 -4.48 -6.51
C SER A 257 20.72 -5.14 -5.18
N ASN A 258 21.71 -6.05 -5.18
CA ASN A 258 22.19 -6.61 -3.92
C ASN A 258 22.88 -5.52 -3.08
N GLY A 259 22.41 -5.28 -1.86
CA GLY A 259 22.97 -4.24 -1.00
C GLY A 259 22.08 -3.88 0.19
N THR A 260 22.49 -2.85 0.90
CA THR A 260 21.64 -2.20 1.92
C THR A 260 20.63 -1.32 1.20
N ASP A 261 19.35 -1.47 1.56
CA ASP A 261 18.29 -0.59 1.07
C ASP A 261 18.55 0.85 1.53
N THR A 262 18.58 1.78 0.59
CA THR A 262 18.78 3.20 0.84
C THR A 262 17.54 4.03 0.55
N ASP A 263 16.41 3.37 0.26
CA ASP A 263 15.13 3.99 -0.04
C ASP A 263 15.27 5.00 -1.22
N SER A 264 16.03 4.61 -2.25
CA SER A 264 16.35 5.48 -3.38
C SER A 264 16.51 4.74 -4.69
N LYS A 265 16.55 5.48 -5.81
CA LYS A 265 16.85 4.90 -7.13
C LYS A 265 18.19 4.15 -7.21
N HIS A 266 19.12 4.41 -6.29
CA HIS A 266 20.43 3.75 -6.29
C HIS A 266 20.36 2.27 -5.90
N ASP A 267 19.25 1.86 -5.31
CA ASP A 267 18.99 0.46 -4.97
C ASP A 267 18.52 -0.33 -6.19
N TRP A 268 18.41 0.29 -7.37
CA TRP A 268 17.75 -0.30 -8.54
C TRP A 268 18.59 -0.20 -9.81
N HIS A 269 18.40 -1.16 -10.70
CA HIS A 269 18.95 -1.13 -12.05
C HIS A 269 17.99 -1.76 -13.05
N VAL A 270 18.12 -1.39 -14.33
CA VAL A 270 17.40 -2.07 -15.42
C VAL A 270 18.24 -3.22 -15.91
N VAL A 271 17.66 -4.42 -16.02
CA VAL A 271 18.38 -5.60 -16.53
C VAL A 271 18.34 -5.67 -18.07
N PRO A 272 19.31 -6.34 -18.72
CA PRO A 272 19.29 -6.56 -20.15
C PRO A 272 18.07 -7.35 -20.63
N THR A 273 17.83 -7.32 -21.94
CA THR A 273 16.75 -8.08 -22.57
C THR A 273 16.83 -9.56 -22.20
N SER A 274 15.70 -10.14 -21.77
CA SER A 274 15.57 -11.56 -21.40
C SER A 274 16.35 -11.96 -20.14
N LYS A 275 16.68 -10.98 -19.29
CA LYS A 275 17.35 -11.20 -17.99
C LYS A 275 16.46 -10.94 -16.78
N ALA A 276 15.15 -10.73 -16.99
CA ALA A 276 14.19 -10.68 -15.90
C ALA A 276 14.22 -12.00 -15.09
N SER A 277 14.16 -11.90 -13.77
CA SER A 277 14.47 -12.97 -12.82
C SER A 277 13.30 -13.40 -11.94
N PHE A 278 12.08 -12.97 -12.27
CA PHE A 278 10.83 -13.34 -11.59
C PHE A 278 10.78 -14.82 -11.14
N GLY A 279 10.60 -15.04 -9.85
CA GLY A 279 10.56 -16.31 -9.14
C GLY A 279 11.93 -16.79 -8.62
N SER A 280 12.99 -16.00 -8.74
CA SER A 280 14.36 -16.39 -8.42
C SER A 280 15.25 -15.22 -8.01
N GLU A 281 16.51 -15.49 -7.67
CA GLU A 281 17.48 -14.44 -7.31
C GLU A 281 17.64 -13.40 -8.44
N ASN A 282 17.66 -12.12 -8.05
CA ASN A 282 17.76 -11.01 -9.00
C ASN A 282 19.00 -11.12 -9.87
N CYS A 283 18.80 -10.96 -11.18
CA CYS A 283 19.89 -10.75 -12.11
C CYS A 283 20.66 -9.47 -11.73
N GLN A 284 21.99 -9.55 -11.65
CA GLN A 284 22.85 -8.40 -11.34
C GLN A 284 23.47 -7.76 -12.59
N GLU A 285 23.12 -8.24 -13.78
CA GLU A 285 23.56 -7.63 -15.04
C GLU A 285 22.83 -6.30 -15.24
N VAL A 286 23.57 -5.23 -15.52
CA VAL A 286 23.02 -3.89 -15.77
C VAL A 286 22.95 -3.63 -17.26
N TYR A 287 21.79 -3.20 -17.74
CA TYR A 287 21.62 -2.71 -19.10
C TYR A 287 22.40 -1.41 -19.32
N VAL A 288 23.19 -1.36 -20.39
CA VAL A 288 23.89 -0.16 -20.85
C VAL A 288 23.32 0.22 -22.23
N PRO A 289 22.78 1.44 -22.41
CA PRO A 289 22.21 1.92 -23.67
C PRO A 289 23.15 1.93 -24.88
#